data_AF-A0A2T6VUM6-F1
#
_entry.id   AF-A0A2T6VUM6-F1
#
_cell.length_a   1.000
_cell.length_b   1.000
_cell.length_c   1.000
_cell.angle_alpha   90.00
_cell.angle_beta   90.00
_cell.angle_gamma   90.00
#
_symmetry.space_group_name_H-M   'P 1'
#
loop_
_entity.id
_entity.type
_entity.pdbx_description
1 polymer ?
#
loop_
_entity_poly.entity_id
_entity_poly.type
_entity_poly.pdbx_seq_one_letter_code
_entity_poly.pdbx_strand_id
1 'polypeptide(L)'
;MFYHLIAPLKNKTPPLTYFSKERHLKGALVNIHLRNKTLLGVVLEEVSKPSFECLELEKTPYFLLPFQIELALFIAQYYSANLSSVLSLFTPFKECDLVGLEKIEPVLNMLSQTQTNALKELQKHSASLLFGDTGSGKTEIYMHAIAQTLEQKKSALLLVPEIALTPQMQQRLKRVFKENLGLWHSKLSQNQKKQFLEKLYSQEIKLVVGTRSALFLPLKELGLIIVDEEHDFSYKSHQSPMYNARDLCLYLSHKFPIQVILGSATPSLNSYQRFKDKAL
;
A
#
# COMPACT_ATOMS: atom_id res chain seq x y z
N MET A 1 -21.44 -13.14 24.06
CA MET A 1 -21.77 -12.20 22.96
C MET A 1 -20.75 -11.10 23.00
N PHE A 2 -20.17 -10.76 21.87
CA PHE A 2 -19.21 -9.67 21.71
C PHE A 2 -19.91 -8.54 20.94
N TYR A 3 -19.58 -7.29 21.29
CA TYR A 3 -20.13 -6.11 20.63
C TYR A 3 -18.99 -5.35 19.97
N HIS A 4 -19.23 -4.87 18.76
CA HIS A 4 -18.19 -4.26 17.93
C HIS A 4 -18.72 -2.97 17.31
N LEU A 5 -17.86 -1.95 17.26
CA LEU A 5 -18.11 -0.73 16.51
C LEU A 5 -17.65 -0.94 15.06
N ILE A 6 -18.56 -0.72 14.10
CA ILE A 6 -18.35 -1.10 12.70
C ILE A 6 -18.58 0.09 11.79
N ALA A 7 -17.60 0.40 10.94
CA ALA A 7 -17.73 1.39 9.88
C ALA A 7 -18.29 0.76 8.59
N PRO A 8 -19.49 1.13 8.13
CA PRO A 8 -20.09 0.58 6.91
C PRO A 8 -19.34 1.06 5.66
N LEU A 9 -18.81 0.16 4.83
CA LEU A 9 -18.14 0.54 3.58
C LEU A 9 -19.13 1.11 2.55
N LYS A 10 -18.63 2.04 1.74
CA LYS A 10 -19.35 2.74 0.65
C LYS A 10 -20.64 3.44 1.11
N ASN A 11 -20.75 3.74 2.40
CA ASN A 11 -21.90 4.41 2.99
C ASN A 11 -21.42 5.46 3.99
N LYS A 12 -21.99 6.67 3.94
CA LYS A 12 -21.58 7.79 4.80
C LYS A 12 -22.09 7.70 6.24
N THR A 13 -22.87 6.66 6.56
CA THR A 13 -23.37 6.40 7.91
C THR A 13 -22.19 6.32 8.89
N PRO A 14 -22.28 6.94 10.07
CA PRO A 14 -21.24 6.83 11.09
C PRO A 14 -21.07 5.36 11.52
N PRO A 15 -19.98 5.02 12.22
CA PRO A 15 -19.83 3.70 12.78
C PRO A 15 -21.01 3.33 13.71
N LEU A 16 -21.48 2.09 13.61
CA LEU A 16 -22.63 1.57 14.38
C LEU A 16 -22.22 0.33 15.16
N THR A 17 -22.93 0.06 16.27
CA THR A 17 -22.66 -1.13 17.11
C THR A 17 -23.47 -2.33 16.64
N TYR A 18 -22.78 -3.45 16.41
CA TYR A 18 -23.37 -4.75 16.10
C TYR A 18 -22.88 -5.80 17.09
N PHE A 19 -23.57 -6.93 17.20
CA PHE A 19 -23.12 -8.05 18.04
C PHE A 19 -22.78 -9.29 17.23
N SER A 20 -21.98 -10.17 17.80
CA SER A 20 -21.66 -11.51 17.26
C SER A 20 -21.44 -12.52 18.38
N LYS A 21 -21.56 -13.80 18.03
CA LYS A 21 -21.23 -14.92 18.94
C LYS A 21 -19.73 -15.10 19.09
N GLU A 22 -18.97 -14.87 18.03
CA GLU A 22 -17.51 -14.93 17.99
C GLU A 22 -16.89 -13.53 18.15
N ARG A 23 -15.64 -13.48 18.62
CA ARG A 23 -14.86 -12.24 18.70
C ARG A 23 -14.26 -11.91 17.33
N HIS A 24 -14.31 -10.64 16.92
CA HIS A 24 -13.69 -10.17 15.68
C HIS A 24 -12.57 -9.16 15.98
N LEU A 25 -11.44 -9.32 15.31
CA LEU A 25 -10.32 -8.40 15.47
C LEU A 25 -10.55 -7.11 14.69
N LYS A 26 -9.92 -6.02 15.15
CA LYS A 26 -9.85 -4.75 14.43
C LYS A 26 -9.35 -4.98 13.00
N GLY A 27 -10.07 -4.44 12.02
CA GLY A 27 -9.79 -4.62 10.60
C GLY A 27 -10.54 -5.76 9.93
N ALA A 28 -11.17 -6.66 10.68
CA ALA A 28 -12.00 -7.70 10.09
C ALA A 28 -13.14 -7.09 9.26
N LEU A 29 -13.38 -7.64 8.07
CA LEU A 29 -14.57 -7.31 7.29
C LEU A 29 -15.70 -8.25 7.67
N VAL A 30 -16.88 -7.68 7.84
CA VAL A 30 -18.11 -8.41 8.18
C VAL A 30 -19.25 -7.92 7.28
N ASN A 31 -20.25 -8.76 7.03
CA ASN A 31 -21.51 -8.29 6.50
C ASN A 31 -22.36 -7.74 7.65
N ILE A 32 -22.94 -6.56 7.43
CA ILE A 32 -23.87 -5.92 8.34
C ILE A 32 -25.17 -5.61 7.62
N HIS A 33 -26.28 -5.76 8.32
CA HIS A 33 -27.58 -5.32 7.83
C HIS A 33 -27.82 -3.86 8.22
N LEU A 34 -28.14 -3.01 7.25
CA LEU A 34 -28.45 -1.60 7.46
C LEU A 34 -29.69 -1.23 6.65
N ARG A 35 -30.79 -0.95 7.35
CA ARG A 35 -32.13 -0.74 6.76
C ARG A 35 -32.54 -1.95 5.92
N ASN A 36 -32.61 -1.82 4.60
CA ASN A 36 -33.06 -2.90 3.69
C ASN A 36 -31.90 -3.46 2.84
N LYS A 37 -30.64 -3.24 3.25
CA LYS A 37 -29.45 -3.63 2.49
C LYS A 37 -28.42 -4.30 3.39
N THR A 38 -27.75 -5.30 2.84
CA THR A 38 -26.53 -5.87 3.43
C THR A 38 -25.32 -5.15 2.84
N LEU A 39 -24.42 -4.69 3.71
CA LEU A 39 -23.20 -3.98 3.34
C LEU A 39 -22.00 -4.66 3.99
N LEU A 40 -20.83 -4.52 3.38
CA LEU A 40 -19.57 -4.81 4.08
C LEU A 40 -19.31 -3.69 5.10
N GLY A 41 -18.82 -4.06 6.27
CA GLY A 41 -18.34 -3.14 7.29
C GLY A 41 -16.98 -3.58 7.81
N VAL A 42 -16.20 -2.62 8.33
CA VAL A 42 -14.90 -2.88 8.96
C VAL A 42 -15.05 -2.73 10.45
N VAL A 43 -14.64 -3.76 11.19
CA VAL A 43 -14.56 -3.73 12.66
C VAL A 43 -13.49 -2.73 13.09
N LEU A 44 -13.89 -1.69 13.81
CA LEU A 44 -12.97 -0.66 14.32
C LEU A 44 -12.40 -1.03 15.68
N GLU A 45 -13.25 -1.54 16.57
CA GLU A 45 -12.90 -1.96 17.92
C GLU A 45 -14.03 -2.80 18.53
N GLU A 46 -13.69 -3.53 19.59
CA GLU A 46 -14.64 -4.19 20.47
C GLU A 46 -15.11 -3.18 21.53
N VAL A 47 -16.41 -3.19 21.84
CA VAL A 47 -17.04 -2.26 22.78
C VAL A 47 -17.84 -3.04 23.84
N SER A 48 -18.15 -2.38 24.95
CA SER A 48 -19.06 -2.93 25.95
C SER A 48 -20.48 -3.09 25.37
N LYS A 49 -21.25 -4.02 25.93
CA LYS A 49 -22.67 -4.18 25.58
C LYS A 49 -23.43 -2.85 25.73
N PRO A 50 -24.07 -2.33 24.67
CA PRO A 50 -24.85 -1.11 24.76
C PRO A 50 -26.22 -1.35 25.43
N SER A 51 -26.89 -0.26 25.79
CA SER A 51 -28.25 -0.28 26.37
C SER A 51 -29.37 -0.48 25.34
N PHE A 52 -29.05 -0.39 24.05
CA PHE A 52 -29.99 -0.55 22.94
C PHE A 52 -29.81 -1.89 22.23
N GLU A 53 -30.82 -2.30 21.47
CA GLU A 53 -30.76 -3.53 20.67
C GLU A 53 -29.79 -3.38 19.50
N CYS A 54 -28.95 -4.39 19.31
CA CYS A 54 -28.02 -4.48 18.19
C CYS A 54 -28.46 -5.59 17.24
N LEU A 55 -28.18 -5.41 15.95
CA LEU A 55 -28.30 -6.47 14.96
C LEU A 55 -27.07 -7.39 15.00
N GLU A 56 -27.26 -8.65 14.63
CA GLU A 56 -26.16 -9.60 14.45
C GLU A 56 -25.40 -9.29 13.16
N LEU A 57 -24.08 -9.41 13.20
CA LEU A 57 -23.22 -9.34 12.01
C LEU A 57 -22.90 -10.74 11.47
N GLU A 58 -22.48 -10.83 10.22
CA GLU A 58 -22.00 -12.09 9.63
C GLU A 58 -20.50 -12.00 9.26
N LYS A 59 -19.76 -13.06 9.56
CA LYS A 59 -18.32 -13.15 9.31
C LYS A 59 -18.02 -13.21 7.81
N THR A 60 -16.93 -12.57 7.39
CA THR A 60 -16.32 -12.78 6.06
C THR A 60 -14.87 -13.24 6.21
N PRO A 61 -14.25 -13.81 5.17
CA PRO A 61 -12.84 -14.21 5.22
C PRO A 61 -11.86 -13.03 4.99
N TYR A 62 -12.37 -11.80 4.87
CA TYR A 62 -11.58 -10.64 4.49
C TYR A 62 -11.23 -9.77 5.69
N PHE A 63 -10.08 -9.11 5.63
CA PHE A 63 -9.65 -8.14 6.64
C PHE A 63 -8.70 -7.10 6.05
N LEU A 64 -8.62 -5.93 6.67
CA LEU A 64 -7.59 -4.93 6.38
C LEU A 64 -6.32 -5.23 7.17
N LEU A 65 -5.16 -5.09 6.54
CA LEU A 65 -3.86 -5.20 7.21
C LEU A 65 -3.65 -4.03 8.19
N PRO A 66 -2.83 -4.19 9.24
CA PRO A 66 -2.62 -3.14 10.25
C PRO A 66 -2.25 -1.78 9.66
N PHE A 67 -1.36 -1.74 8.65
CA PHE A 67 -0.99 -0.48 8.00
C PHE A 67 -2.14 0.16 7.23
N GLN A 68 -3.05 -0.63 6.65
CA GLN A 68 -4.20 -0.11 5.92
C GLN A 68 -5.17 0.59 6.87
N ILE A 69 -5.39 0.02 8.06
CA ILE A 69 -6.27 0.60 9.09
C ILE A 69 -5.67 1.90 9.64
N GLU A 70 -4.39 1.88 10.01
CA GLU A 70 -3.67 3.06 10.48
C GLU A 70 -3.69 4.18 9.45
N LEU A 71 -3.44 3.85 8.18
CA LEU A 71 -3.47 4.81 7.09
C LEU A 71 -4.88 5.35 6.82
N ALA A 72 -5.91 4.51 6.90
CA ALA A 72 -7.30 4.93 6.72
C ALA A 72 -7.73 5.93 7.81
N LEU A 73 -7.39 5.65 9.07
CA LEU A 73 -7.66 6.55 10.20
C LEU A 73 -6.93 7.88 10.03
N PHE A 74 -5.65 7.84 9.65
CA PHE A 74 -4.87 9.03 9.36
C PHE A 74 -5.48 9.86 8.22
N ILE A 75 -5.84 9.24 7.10
CA ILE A 75 -6.45 9.96 5.97
C ILE A 75 -7.77 10.61 6.39
N ALA A 76 -8.63 9.89 7.12
CA ALA A 76 -9.91 10.41 7.59
C ALA A 76 -9.72 11.63 8.49
N GLN A 77 -8.77 11.57 9.42
CA GLN A 77 -8.47 12.65 10.34
C GLN A 77 -7.79 13.84 9.66
N TYR A 78 -6.70 13.59 8.93
CA TYR A 78 -5.84 14.63 8.35
C TYR A 78 -6.53 15.39 7.21
N TYR A 79 -7.28 14.68 6.37
CA TYR A 79 -8.02 15.30 5.25
C TYR A 79 -9.48 15.62 5.59
N SER A 80 -9.87 15.51 6.86
CA SER A 80 -11.25 15.72 7.33
C SER A 80 -12.28 14.98 6.47
N ALA A 81 -11.99 13.71 6.16
CA ALA A 81 -12.79 12.88 5.28
C ALA A 81 -13.60 11.85 6.07
N ASN A 82 -14.75 11.46 5.52
CA ASN A 82 -15.58 10.43 6.13
C ASN A 82 -14.85 9.08 6.14
N LEU A 83 -14.65 8.51 7.33
CA LEU A 83 -13.89 7.26 7.52
C LEU A 83 -14.40 6.11 6.66
N SER A 84 -15.71 5.94 6.53
CA SER A 84 -16.31 4.89 5.70
C SER A 84 -15.97 5.04 4.22
N SER A 85 -15.94 6.27 3.70
CA SER A 85 -15.49 6.56 2.34
C SER A 85 -13.99 6.31 2.15
N VAL A 86 -13.18 6.64 3.17
CA VAL A 86 -11.73 6.38 3.16
C VAL A 86 -11.43 4.88 3.18
N LEU A 87 -12.07 4.13 4.08
CA LEU A 87 -11.92 2.67 4.17
C LEU A 87 -12.30 1.97 2.86
N SER A 88 -13.20 2.57 2.08
CA SER A 88 -13.61 2.05 0.77
C SER A 88 -12.53 2.18 -0.33
N LEU A 89 -11.45 2.92 -0.07
CA LEU A 89 -10.29 2.97 -0.96
C LEU A 89 -9.46 1.69 -0.88
N PHE A 90 -9.48 1.02 0.27
CA PHE A 90 -8.61 -0.11 0.57
C PHE A 90 -9.19 -1.41 0.02
N THR A 91 -8.34 -2.15 -0.69
CA THR A 91 -8.66 -3.52 -1.07
C THR A 91 -8.32 -4.43 0.11
N PRO A 92 -9.26 -5.24 0.62
CA PRO A 92 -9.01 -6.09 1.77
C PRO A 92 -8.15 -7.29 1.41
N PHE A 93 -7.42 -7.82 2.38
CA PHE A 93 -6.71 -9.08 2.28
C PHE A 93 -7.67 -10.26 2.49
N LYS A 94 -7.35 -11.41 1.91
CA LYS A 94 -7.98 -12.69 2.20
C LYS A 94 -6.88 -13.70 2.52
N GLU A 95 -7.00 -14.41 3.63
CA GLU A 95 -6.06 -15.47 3.97
C GLU A 95 -6.19 -16.65 3.00
N CYS A 96 -5.05 -17.17 2.54
CA CYS A 96 -4.96 -18.33 1.69
C CYS A 96 -3.59 -19.00 1.88
N ASP A 97 -3.45 -20.21 1.32
CA ASP A 97 -2.19 -20.93 1.31
C ASP A 97 -1.13 -20.14 0.53
N LEU A 98 0.05 -20.02 1.14
CA LEU A 98 1.17 -19.35 0.51
C LEU A 98 1.72 -20.23 -0.60
N VAL A 99 1.97 -19.65 -1.76
CA VAL A 99 2.73 -20.32 -2.81
C VAL A 99 4.20 -20.25 -2.41
N GLY A 100 4.84 -21.40 -2.27
CA GLY A 100 6.29 -21.49 -2.06
C GLY A 100 7.00 -20.96 -3.29
N LEU A 101 7.42 -19.70 -3.25
CA LEU A 101 8.21 -19.12 -4.33
C LEU A 101 9.65 -19.61 -4.24
N GLU A 102 10.19 -19.97 -5.41
CA GLU A 102 11.62 -20.19 -5.57
C GLU A 102 12.40 -18.94 -5.16
N LYS A 103 13.59 -19.15 -4.61
CA LYS A 103 14.51 -18.06 -4.29
C LYS A 103 14.79 -17.28 -5.58
N ILE A 104 14.51 -15.99 -5.56
CA ILE A 104 14.81 -15.12 -6.70
C ILE A 104 16.31 -14.86 -6.68
N GLU A 105 16.99 -15.14 -7.79
CA GLU A 105 18.34 -14.66 -8.07
C GLU A 105 18.26 -13.65 -9.22
N PRO A 106 17.89 -12.39 -8.92
CA PRO A 106 17.70 -11.39 -9.97
C PRO A 106 19.05 -11.07 -10.61
N VAL A 107 19.16 -11.24 -11.93
CA VAL A 107 20.33 -10.82 -12.69
C VAL A 107 20.25 -9.29 -12.86
N LEU A 108 20.93 -8.58 -11.96
CA LEU A 108 20.99 -7.13 -11.93
C LEU A 108 22.29 -6.62 -12.57
N ASN A 109 22.24 -5.41 -13.12
CA ASN A 109 23.46 -4.73 -13.56
C ASN A 109 24.32 -4.37 -12.33
N MET A 110 25.64 -4.38 -12.52
CA MET A 110 26.58 -3.89 -11.51
C MET A 110 26.35 -2.41 -11.24
N LEU A 111 26.24 -2.05 -9.96
CA LEU A 111 26.20 -0.65 -9.55
C LEU A 111 27.59 -0.02 -9.63
N SER A 112 27.65 1.27 -9.96
CA SER A 112 28.87 2.06 -9.76
C SER A 112 29.17 2.22 -8.26
N GLN A 113 30.38 2.68 -7.92
CA GLN A 113 30.73 2.94 -6.52
C GLN A 113 29.80 3.99 -5.89
N THR A 114 29.45 5.04 -6.65
CA THR A 114 28.51 6.09 -6.21
C THR A 114 27.12 5.51 -5.95
N GLN A 115 26.60 4.69 -6.86
CA GLN A 115 25.29 4.06 -6.68
C GLN A 115 25.28 3.06 -5.51
N THR A 116 26.38 2.33 -5.31
CA THR A 116 26.55 1.41 -4.17
C THR A 116 26.55 2.18 -2.84
N ASN A 117 27.25 3.31 -2.78
CA ASN A 117 27.28 4.16 -1.59
C ASN A 117 25.90 4.78 -1.32
N ALA A 118 25.21 5.27 -2.35
CA ALA A 118 23.85 5.79 -2.24
C ALA A 118 22.90 4.72 -1.69
N LEU A 119 22.92 3.50 -2.25
CA LEU A 119 22.09 2.39 -1.76
C LEU A 119 22.35 2.08 -0.27
N LYS A 120 23.62 2.02 0.15
CA LYS A 120 23.98 1.80 1.56
C LYS A 120 23.48 2.92 2.48
N GLU A 121 23.53 4.16 2.03
CA GLU A 121 23.07 5.30 2.83
C GLU A 121 21.54 5.35 2.92
N LEU A 122 20.82 5.05 1.82
CA LEU A 122 19.36 4.92 1.82
C LEU A 122 18.89 3.94 2.90
N GLN A 123 19.57 2.81 3.07
CA GLN A 123 19.24 1.77 4.05
C GLN A 123 19.34 2.20 5.52
N LYS A 124 20.03 3.31 5.82
CA LYS A 124 20.16 3.82 7.20
C LYS A 124 18.97 4.63 7.68
N HIS A 125 18.10 5.06 6.76
CA HIS A 125 16.96 5.92 7.07
C HIS A 125 15.65 5.25 6.68
N SER A 126 14.59 5.51 7.44
CA SER A 126 13.24 5.05 7.09
C SER A 126 12.67 5.80 5.87
N ALA A 127 13.14 7.02 5.60
CA ALA A 127 12.79 7.79 4.42
C ALA A 127 14.00 8.59 3.92
N SER A 128 14.19 8.61 2.60
CA SER A 128 15.27 9.34 1.93
C SER A 128 14.86 9.89 0.57
N LEU A 129 15.58 10.91 0.11
CA LEU A 129 15.49 11.44 -1.24
C LEU A 129 16.70 10.96 -2.05
N LEU A 130 16.45 10.21 -3.12
CA LEU A 130 17.43 9.86 -4.14
C LEU A 130 17.35 10.91 -5.26
N PHE A 131 18.29 11.85 -5.25
CA PHE A 131 18.32 12.99 -6.15
C PHE A 131 19.43 12.80 -7.19
N GLY A 132 19.02 12.62 -8.44
CA GLY A 132 19.99 12.52 -9.52
C GLY A 132 19.35 12.76 -10.88
N ASP A 133 20.14 13.27 -11.82
CA ASP A 133 19.68 13.60 -13.17
C ASP A 133 19.07 12.40 -13.90
N THR A 134 18.28 12.66 -14.94
CA THR A 134 17.80 11.60 -15.83
C THR A 134 19.01 10.88 -16.45
N GLY A 135 19.01 9.54 -16.41
CA GLY A 135 20.15 8.74 -16.88
C GLY A 135 21.26 8.48 -15.85
N SER A 136 21.21 9.08 -14.65
CA SER A 136 22.15 8.80 -13.55
C SER A 136 22.05 7.38 -12.96
N GLY A 137 21.03 6.62 -13.36
CA GLY A 137 20.82 5.23 -12.95
C GLY A 137 20.04 5.05 -11.64
N LYS A 138 19.17 6.00 -11.26
CA LYS A 138 18.22 5.83 -10.12
C LYS A 138 17.47 4.49 -10.17
N THR A 139 17.03 4.10 -11.37
CA THR A 139 16.35 2.82 -11.59
C THR A 139 17.21 1.61 -11.23
N GLU A 140 18.54 1.66 -11.39
CA GLU A 140 19.43 0.58 -10.95
C GLU A 140 19.38 0.42 -9.43
N ILE A 141 19.50 1.54 -8.71
CA ILE A 141 19.41 1.58 -7.25
C ILE A 141 18.06 1.02 -6.79
N TYR A 142 16.95 1.39 -7.45
CA TYR A 142 15.61 0.86 -7.15
C TYR A 142 15.56 -0.67 -7.28
N MET A 143 16.07 -1.24 -8.37
CA MET A 143 16.00 -2.70 -8.55
C MET A 143 16.85 -3.44 -7.52
N HIS A 144 18.01 -2.90 -7.14
CA HIS A 144 18.82 -3.47 -6.07
C HIS A 144 18.12 -3.39 -4.70
N ALA A 145 17.51 -2.24 -4.36
CA ALA A 145 16.74 -2.09 -3.13
C ALA A 145 15.52 -3.04 -3.08
N ILE A 146 14.82 -3.19 -4.22
CA ILE A 146 13.71 -4.14 -4.35
C ILE A 146 14.22 -5.57 -4.16
N ALA A 147 15.28 -5.97 -4.86
CA ALA A 147 15.84 -7.33 -4.76
C ALA A 147 16.22 -7.70 -3.31
N GLN A 148 16.90 -6.80 -2.61
CA GLN A 148 17.25 -6.98 -1.19
C GLN A 148 16.01 -7.08 -0.30
N THR A 149 14.96 -6.31 -0.59
CA THR A 149 13.69 -6.38 0.15
C THR A 149 13.00 -7.74 -0.05
N LEU A 150 12.95 -8.22 -1.30
CA LEU A 150 12.36 -9.51 -1.63
C LEU A 150 13.16 -10.68 -1.02
N GLU A 151 14.49 -10.57 -0.95
CA GLU A 151 15.36 -11.56 -0.28
C GLU A 151 15.06 -11.67 1.22
N GLN A 152 14.66 -10.57 1.86
CA GLN A 152 14.15 -10.55 3.24
C GLN A 152 12.72 -11.09 3.38
N LYS A 153 12.17 -11.69 2.31
CA LYS A 153 10.79 -12.20 2.19
C LYS A 153 9.69 -11.13 2.31
N LYS A 154 10.06 -9.84 2.29
CA LYS A 154 9.14 -8.71 2.35
C LYS A 154 8.62 -8.34 0.96
N SER A 155 7.51 -7.61 0.91
CA SER A 155 6.97 -7.04 -0.31
C SER A 155 7.49 -5.63 -0.57
N ALA A 156 7.52 -5.23 -1.84
CA ALA A 156 7.91 -3.90 -2.29
C ALA A 156 6.82 -3.28 -3.16
N LEU A 157 6.64 -1.97 -3.03
CA LEU A 157 5.75 -1.17 -3.87
C LEU A 157 6.57 -0.11 -4.62
N LEU A 158 6.49 -0.11 -5.96
CA LEU A 158 7.03 0.95 -6.80
C LEU A 158 5.86 1.76 -7.35
N LEU A 159 5.68 2.96 -6.81
CA LEU A 159 4.77 3.95 -7.34
C LEU A 159 5.45 4.72 -8.47
N VAL A 160 4.72 4.84 -9.58
CA VAL A 160 5.12 5.60 -10.77
C VAL A 160 3.97 6.53 -11.19
N PRO A 161 4.25 7.67 -11.83
CA PRO A 161 3.22 8.49 -12.44
C PRO A 161 2.39 7.71 -13.47
N GLU A 162 1.16 8.14 -13.72
CA GLU A 162 0.18 7.38 -14.53
C GLU A 162 0.66 7.01 -15.95
N ILE A 163 1.57 7.79 -16.52
CA ILE A 163 2.07 7.64 -17.89
C ILE A 163 3.55 7.23 -17.92
N ALA A 164 4.23 7.16 -16.76
CA ALA A 164 5.69 7.03 -16.70
C ALA A 164 6.21 5.60 -16.95
N LEU A 165 5.38 4.57 -16.80
CA LEU A 165 5.85 3.18 -16.90
C LEU A 165 6.03 2.75 -18.36
N THR A 166 7.19 3.06 -18.93
CA THR A 166 7.53 2.72 -20.32
C THR A 166 7.51 1.20 -20.56
N PRO A 167 7.13 0.73 -21.77
CA PRO A 167 7.19 -0.70 -22.12
C PRO A 167 8.57 -1.33 -21.89
N GLN A 168 9.64 -0.56 -22.12
CA GLN A 168 11.02 -0.98 -21.87
C GLN A 168 11.26 -1.27 -20.38
N MET A 169 10.83 -0.37 -19.49
CA MET A 169 10.95 -0.59 -18.04
C MET A 169 10.10 -1.78 -17.58
N GLN A 170 8.90 -1.96 -18.14
CA GLN A 170 8.06 -3.12 -17.84
C GLN A 170 8.73 -4.43 -18.22
N GLN A 171 9.27 -4.53 -19.45
CA GLN A 171 9.96 -5.73 -19.91
C GLN A 171 11.19 -6.03 -19.05
N ARG A 172 11.92 -4.99 -18.68
CA ARG A 172 13.08 -5.09 -17.80
C ARG A 172 12.70 -5.63 -16.43
N LEU A 173 11.69 -5.06 -15.77
CA LEU A 173 11.21 -5.53 -14.47
C LEU A 173 10.67 -6.96 -14.55
N LYS A 174 9.96 -7.31 -15.62
CA LYS A 174 9.48 -8.69 -15.87
C LYS A 174 10.64 -9.68 -16.01
N ARG A 175 11.70 -9.32 -16.73
CA ARG A 175 12.89 -10.18 -16.88
C ARG A 175 13.59 -10.42 -15.53
N VAL A 176 13.69 -9.38 -14.71
CA VAL A 176 14.42 -9.42 -13.43
C VAL A 176 13.61 -10.14 -12.34
N PHE A 177 12.34 -9.77 -12.16
CA PHE A 177 11.53 -10.22 -11.02
C PHE A 177 10.52 -11.33 -11.36
N LYS A 178 10.33 -11.65 -12.65
CA LYS A 178 9.49 -12.76 -13.13
C LYS A 178 8.10 -12.74 -12.47
N GLU A 179 7.64 -13.87 -11.92
CA GLU A 179 6.32 -14.02 -11.29
C GLU A 179 6.13 -13.15 -10.02
N ASN A 180 7.23 -12.66 -9.41
CA ASN A 180 7.12 -11.77 -8.25
C ASN A 180 6.57 -10.39 -8.61
N LEU A 181 6.54 -10.02 -9.90
CA LEU A 181 6.08 -8.73 -10.36
C LEU A 181 4.58 -8.72 -10.69
N GLY A 182 3.85 -7.83 -10.04
CA GLY A 182 2.49 -7.44 -10.40
C GLY A 182 2.44 -6.02 -10.94
N LEU A 183 1.80 -5.82 -12.10
CA LEU A 183 1.50 -4.49 -12.63
C LEU A 183 0.07 -4.09 -12.29
N TRP A 184 -0.11 -2.97 -11.59
CA TRP A 184 -1.43 -2.48 -11.17
C TRP A 184 -1.76 -1.12 -11.80
N HIS A 185 -2.84 -1.09 -12.58
CA HIS A 185 -3.33 0.13 -13.23
C HIS A 185 -4.86 0.14 -13.42
N SER A 186 -5.41 1.32 -13.69
CA SER A 186 -6.85 1.56 -13.85
C SER A 186 -7.49 0.73 -14.98
N LYS A 187 -6.74 0.48 -16.07
CA LYS A 187 -7.20 -0.28 -17.25
C LYS A 187 -7.37 -1.78 -17.05
N LEU A 188 -7.04 -2.34 -15.88
CA LEU A 188 -7.25 -3.77 -15.61
C LEU A 188 -8.75 -4.10 -15.55
N SER A 189 -9.16 -5.16 -16.24
CA SER A 189 -10.52 -5.70 -16.17
C SER A 189 -10.80 -6.29 -14.78
N GLN A 190 -12.08 -6.51 -14.46
CA GLN A 190 -12.45 -7.11 -13.16
C GLN A 190 -11.84 -8.51 -12.98
N ASN A 191 -11.80 -9.32 -14.04
CA ASN A 191 -11.16 -10.64 -14.00
C ASN A 191 -9.65 -10.54 -13.78
N GLN A 192 -8.98 -9.58 -14.44
CA GLN A 192 -7.54 -9.35 -14.23
C GLN A 192 -7.25 -8.89 -12.80
N LYS A 193 -8.07 -8.00 -12.24
CA LYS A 193 -7.95 -7.57 -10.84
C LYS A 193 -8.13 -8.75 -9.89
N LYS A 194 -9.11 -9.62 -10.14
CA LYS A 194 -9.33 -10.82 -9.33
C LYS A 194 -8.11 -11.75 -9.35
N GLN A 195 -7.60 -12.08 -10.54
CA GLN A 195 -6.39 -12.91 -10.69
C GLN A 195 -5.17 -12.29 -10.02
N PHE A 196 -4.97 -10.97 -10.19
CA PHE A 196 -3.91 -10.24 -9.52
C PHE A 196 -4.00 -10.37 -8.01
N LEU A 197 -5.20 -10.19 -7.44
CA LEU A 197 -5.42 -10.29 -6.00
C LEU A 197 -5.20 -11.70 -5.48
N GLU A 198 -5.61 -12.74 -6.22
CA GLU A 198 -5.32 -14.13 -5.85
C GLU A 198 -3.80 -14.37 -5.74
N LYS A 199 -3.02 -13.88 -6.71
CA LYS A 199 -1.55 -13.94 -6.67
C LYS A 199 -0.92 -13.07 -5.57
N LEU A 200 -1.56 -11.94 -5.23
CA LEU A 200 -1.11 -11.06 -4.15
C LEU A 200 -1.35 -11.71 -2.78
N TYR A 201 -2.50 -12.35 -2.59
CA TYR A 201 -2.86 -13.04 -1.34
C TYR A 201 -1.95 -14.24 -1.10
N SER A 202 -1.67 -15.03 -2.14
CA SER A 202 -0.77 -16.18 -2.07
C SER A 202 0.71 -15.81 -1.93
N GLN A 203 1.02 -14.50 -1.94
CA GLN A 203 2.38 -13.95 -1.98
C GLN A 203 3.21 -14.41 -3.19
N GLU A 204 2.58 -14.84 -4.29
CA GLU A 204 3.24 -15.08 -5.57
C GLU A 204 3.75 -13.74 -6.14
N ILE A 205 2.94 -12.68 -6.04
CA ILE A 205 3.37 -11.31 -6.31
C ILE A 205 3.89 -10.69 -5.02
N LYS A 206 5.16 -10.26 -5.03
CA LYS A 206 5.79 -9.54 -3.92
C LYS A 206 6.26 -8.13 -4.28
N LEU A 207 6.47 -7.85 -5.56
CA LEU A 207 6.72 -6.52 -6.09
C LEU A 207 5.48 -6.05 -6.84
N VAL A 208 4.87 -4.96 -6.37
CA VAL A 208 3.82 -4.30 -7.13
C VAL A 208 4.36 -3.01 -7.73
N VAL A 209 4.15 -2.83 -9.03
CA VAL A 209 4.42 -1.57 -9.73
C VAL A 209 3.09 -1.01 -10.18
N GLY A 210 2.81 0.24 -9.82
CA GLY A 210 1.53 0.83 -10.20
C GLY A 210 1.47 2.31 -9.96
N THR A 211 0.33 2.87 -10.37
CA THR A 211 0.03 4.26 -10.05
C THR A 211 -0.35 4.39 -8.59
N ARG A 212 -0.63 5.61 -8.17
CA ARG A 212 -1.05 5.95 -6.82
C ARG A 212 -2.05 5.01 -6.13
N SER A 213 -3.03 4.48 -6.87
CA SER A 213 -4.05 3.58 -6.29
C SER A 213 -3.46 2.27 -5.74
N ALA A 214 -2.27 1.88 -6.17
CA ALA A 214 -1.58 0.68 -5.68
C ALA A 214 -1.20 0.78 -4.20
N LEU A 215 -1.11 1.99 -3.62
CA LEU A 215 -0.88 2.19 -2.19
C LEU A 215 -1.96 1.55 -1.30
N PHE A 216 -3.17 1.35 -1.83
CA PHE A 216 -4.31 0.82 -1.10
C PHE A 216 -4.47 -0.70 -1.24
N LEU A 217 -3.55 -1.37 -1.93
CA LEU A 217 -3.51 -2.83 -2.03
C LEU A 217 -3.03 -3.47 -0.72
N PRO A 218 -3.48 -4.69 -0.41
CA PRO A 218 -3.14 -5.36 0.84
C PRO A 218 -1.80 -6.11 0.72
N LEU A 219 -0.70 -5.34 0.66
CA LEU A 219 0.66 -5.88 0.59
C LEU A 219 1.10 -6.44 1.95
N LYS A 220 1.12 -7.78 2.07
CA LYS A 220 1.61 -8.46 3.27
C LYS A 220 3.13 -8.32 3.39
N GLU A 221 3.65 -8.16 4.62
CA GLU A 221 5.08 -7.90 4.86
C GLU A 221 5.66 -6.75 4.02
N LEU A 222 4.90 -5.67 3.78
CA LEU A 222 5.40 -4.50 3.05
C LEU A 222 6.64 -3.94 3.75
N GLY A 223 7.78 -3.93 3.04
CA GLY A 223 9.08 -3.50 3.57
C GLY A 223 9.68 -2.28 2.88
N LEU A 224 9.28 -2.04 1.63
CA LEU A 224 9.81 -0.96 0.80
C LEU A 224 8.70 -0.30 -0.02
N ILE A 225 8.69 1.02 -0.05
CA ILE A 225 7.93 1.82 -1.00
C ILE A 225 8.90 2.76 -1.72
N ILE A 226 8.91 2.70 -3.05
CA ILE A 226 9.61 3.67 -3.89
C ILE A 226 8.56 4.56 -4.55
N VAL A 227 8.76 5.87 -4.51
CA VAL A 227 7.94 6.85 -5.22
C VAL A 227 8.82 7.49 -6.29
N ASP A 228 8.71 7.00 -7.53
CA ASP A 228 9.46 7.56 -8.65
C ASP A 228 8.83 8.85 -9.16
N GLU A 229 9.65 9.76 -9.67
CA GLU A 229 9.26 11.12 -10.03
C GLU A 229 8.39 11.79 -8.94
N GLU A 230 8.89 11.82 -7.69
CA GLU A 230 8.11 12.21 -6.51
C GLU A 230 7.44 13.60 -6.59
N HIS A 231 7.97 14.49 -7.44
CA HIS A 231 7.43 15.83 -7.67
C HIS A 231 6.14 15.82 -8.51
N ASP A 232 5.78 14.71 -9.15
CA ASP A 232 4.67 14.63 -10.09
C ASP A 232 3.31 14.85 -9.41
N PHE A 233 2.51 15.75 -9.98
CA PHE A 233 1.21 16.14 -9.42
C PHE A 233 0.15 15.03 -9.46
N SER A 234 0.32 14.00 -10.29
CA SER A 234 -0.56 12.83 -10.34
C SER A 234 -0.59 12.05 -9.01
N TYR A 235 0.37 12.30 -8.11
CA TYR A 235 0.34 11.78 -6.76
C TYR A 235 -0.72 12.44 -5.85
N LYS A 236 -1.32 13.57 -6.27
CA LYS A 236 -2.42 14.24 -5.56
C LYS A 236 -3.79 13.88 -6.14
N SER A 237 -4.77 13.66 -5.26
CA SER A 237 -6.10 13.21 -5.67
C SER A 237 -6.97 14.41 -5.93
N HIS A 238 -7.64 14.40 -7.07
CA HIS A 238 -8.65 15.40 -7.42
C HIS A 238 -10.05 15.01 -6.88
N GLN A 239 -10.23 13.76 -6.45
CA GLN A 239 -11.46 13.27 -5.83
C GLN A 239 -11.28 13.19 -4.32
N SER A 240 -12.37 13.41 -3.57
CA SER A 240 -12.36 13.30 -2.10
C SER A 240 -12.22 11.83 -1.66
N PRO A 241 -11.35 11.50 -0.68
CA PRO A 241 -10.40 12.41 -0.03
C PRO A 241 -9.28 12.87 -0.98
N MET A 242 -8.95 14.18 -0.96
CA MET A 242 -7.91 14.77 -1.82
C MET A 242 -6.49 14.49 -1.29
N TYR A 243 -6.20 13.22 -1.01
CA TYR A 243 -4.92 12.79 -0.42
C TYR A 243 -3.75 12.98 -1.40
N ASN A 244 -2.54 13.07 -0.84
CA ASN A 244 -1.29 12.98 -1.60
C ASN A 244 -0.56 11.69 -1.23
N ALA A 245 -0.44 10.74 -2.18
CA ALA A 245 0.13 9.43 -1.85
C ALA A 245 1.60 9.47 -1.47
N ARG A 246 2.39 10.41 -2.01
CA ARG A 246 3.77 10.59 -1.56
C ARG A 246 3.82 10.87 -0.06
N ASP A 247 2.98 11.80 0.39
CA ASP A 247 2.95 12.19 1.81
C ASP A 247 2.42 11.04 2.69
N LEU A 248 1.46 10.26 2.18
CA LEU A 248 1.00 9.03 2.83
C LEU A 248 2.09 7.96 2.94
N CYS A 249 2.94 7.77 1.92
CA CYS A 249 4.08 6.87 1.99
C CYS A 249 5.06 7.32 3.08
N LEU A 250 5.38 8.61 3.12
CA LEU A 250 6.22 9.16 4.19
C LEU A 250 5.59 8.91 5.57
N TYR A 251 4.29 9.14 5.73
CA TYR A 251 3.58 8.82 6.98
C TYR A 251 3.76 7.36 7.39
N LEU A 252 3.59 6.42 6.45
CA LEU A 252 3.79 4.99 6.72
C LEU A 252 5.20 4.67 7.23
N SER A 253 6.25 5.28 6.65
CA SER A 253 7.64 5.06 7.10
C SER A 253 7.92 5.51 8.54
N HIS A 254 7.11 6.44 9.07
CA HIS A 254 7.20 6.88 10.47
C HIS A 254 6.43 5.97 11.43
N LYS A 255 5.46 5.20 10.92
CA LYS A 255 4.56 4.35 11.73
C LYS A 255 4.91 2.87 11.69
N PHE A 256 5.54 2.43 10.61
CA PHE A 256 5.84 1.02 10.35
C PHE A 256 7.30 0.87 9.93
N PRO A 257 7.90 -0.33 10.07
CA PRO A 257 9.24 -0.64 9.59
C PRO A 257 9.27 -0.78 8.06
N ILE A 258 8.85 0.28 7.37
CA ILE A 258 8.75 0.41 5.91
C ILE A 258 9.74 1.48 5.48
N GLN A 259 10.68 1.11 4.62
CA GLN A 259 11.58 2.07 3.98
C GLN A 259 10.84 2.82 2.87
N VAL A 260 11.05 4.13 2.76
CA VAL A 260 10.55 4.96 1.66
C VAL A 260 11.71 5.62 0.91
N ILE A 261 11.76 5.40 -0.40
CA ILE A 261 12.70 6.08 -1.29
C ILE A 261 11.90 7.02 -2.18
N LEU A 262 12.12 8.32 -2.04
CA LEU A 262 11.61 9.32 -2.96
C LEU A 262 12.64 9.52 -4.07
N GLY A 263 12.23 9.28 -5.31
CA GLY A 263 13.08 9.37 -6.47
C GLY A 263 12.78 10.60 -7.31
N SER A 264 13.79 11.39 -7.66
CA SER A 264 13.56 12.49 -8.61
C SER A 264 14.82 13.03 -9.27
N ALA A 265 14.67 13.51 -10.51
CA ALA A 265 15.63 14.43 -11.14
C ALA A 265 15.34 15.90 -10.84
N THR A 266 14.12 16.23 -10.42
CA THR A 266 13.68 17.60 -10.11
C THR A 266 12.82 17.56 -8.85
N PRO A 267 13.42 17.36 -7.66
CA PRO A 267 12.67 17.17 -6.43
C PRO A 267 11.78 18.37 -6.13
N SER A 268 10.62 18.11 -5.56
CA SER A 268 9.75 19.15 -5.06
C SER A 268 10.46 19.95 -3.97
N LEU A 269 10.15 21.24 -3.87
CA LEU A 269 10.78 22.15 -2.89
C LEU A 269 10.68 21.60 -1.46
N ASN A 270 9.51 21.06 -1.10
CA ASN A 270 9.27 20.47 0.21
C ASN A 270 10.18 19.26 0.48
N SER A 271 10.34 18.36 -0.50
CA SER A 271 11.23 17.20 -0.37
C SER A 271 12.69 17.64 -0.30
N TYR A 272 13.11 18.56 -1.18
CA TYR A 272 14.48 19.08 -1.17
C TYR A 272 14.84 19.76 0.15
N GLN A 273 13.95 20.59 0.70
CA GLN A 273 14.16 21.24 2.00
C GLN A 273 14.19 20.22 3.15
N ARG A 274 13.26 19.26 3.16
CA ARG A 274 13.14 18.24 4.22
C ARG A 274 14.31 17.27 4.25
N PHE A 275 14.85 16.93 3.08
CA PHE A 275 15.94 15.96 2.94
C PHE A 275 17.26 16.63 2.59
N LYS A 276 17.43 17.94 2.80
CA LYS A 276 18.66 18.65 2.42
C LYS A 276 19.93 18.01 3.01
N ASP A 277 19.84 17.50 4.24
CA ASP A 277 20.96 16.82 4.93
C ASP A 277 20.98 15.29 4.69
N LYS A 278 20.03 14.77 3.91
CA LYS A 278 19.80 13.34 3.63
C LYS A 278 19.55 13.05 2.13
N ALA A 279 19.87 14.01 1.27
CA ALA A 279 19.73 13.89 -0.17
C ALA A 279 21.00 13.22 -0.69
N LEU A 280 20.81 12.16 -1.47
CA LEU A 280 21.87 11.31 -2.00
C LEU A 280 21.89 11.34 -3.52
#